data_AF-A0AAQ0CW51-F1
#
_entry.id   AF-A0AAQ0CW51-F1
#
_cell.length_a   1.000
_cell.length_b   1.000
_cell.length_c   1.000
_cell.angle_alpha   90.00
_cell.angle_beta   90.00
_cell.angle_gamma   90.00
#
_symmetry.space_group_name_H-M   'P 1'
#
loop_
_entity.id
_entity.type
_entity.pdbx_description
1 polymer ?
#
loop_
_entity_poly.entity_id
_entity_poly.type
_entity_poly.pdbx_seq_one_letter_code
_entity_poly.pdbx_strand_id
1 'polypeptide(L)'
;MLYELTTLSCPLLDQDRVSGRAHRWVSDADAQGRLLGAWRTEIGELSRVVVLRGFETMDELQHERNRALSAEQPFGIESASVRVSMESYALFPFLPDIEPAVLGEFYEIRCYWLKAGGVAPTISAWERAVGPAQAYTSHLVCNMYALDGPPRITHIWGFSSLEERMALRKRHYAEGLWPPAGGPEQIERATSTIGLPEAWSPLH
;
A
#
# COMPACT_ATOMS: atom_id res chain seq x y z
N MET A 1 -2.66 10.17 -12.07
CA MET A 1 -2.71 8.72 -11.83
C MET A 1 -3.66 8.35 -10.71
N LEU A 2 -4.26 7.18 -10.81
CA LEU A 2 -5.02 6.48 -9.78
C LEU A 2 -4.24 5.25 -9.34
N TYR A 3 -4.54 4.73 -8.16
CA TYR A 3 -3.82 3.59 -7.60
C TYR A 3 -4.78 2.53 -7.12
N GLU A 4 -4.37 1.27 -7.25
CA GLU A 4 -5.09 0.14 -6.66
C GLU A 4 -4.17 -0.63 -5.72
N LEU A 5 -4.68 -0.97 -4.54
CA LEU A 5 -4.09 -1.96 -3.67
C LEU A 5 -4.94 -3.23 -3.71
N THR A 6 -4.44 -4.26 -4.39
CA THR A 6 -5.04 -5.59 -4.39
C THR A 6 -4.46 -6.42 -3.24
N THR A 7 -5.30 -7.05 -2.43
CA THR A 7 -4.87 -8.00 -1.39
C THR A 7 -5.48 -9.36 -1.64
N LEU A 8 -4.64 -10.38 -1.79
CA LEU A 8 -5.03 -11.79 -1.85
C LEU A 8 -4.74 -12.44 -0.49
N SER A 9 -5.76 -12.85 0.24
CA SER A 9 -5.63 -13.59 1.51
C SER A 9 -5.90 -15.07 1.27
N CYS A 10 -5.01 -15.96 1.69
CA CYS A 10 -5.07 -17.39 1.34
C CYS A 10 -4.68 -18.31 2.51
N PRO A 11 -4.89 -19.63 2.42
CA PRO A 11 -4.29 -20.58 3.36
C PRO A 11 -2.75 -20.49 3.37
N LEU A 12 -2.12 -20.68 4.54
CA LEU A 12 -0.67 -20.52 4.72
C LEU A 12 0.17 -21.31 3.72
N LEU A 13 -0.24 -22.54 3.41
CA LEU A 13 0.49 -23.44 2.51
C LEU A 13 0.30 -23.10 1.02
N ASP A 14 -0.60 -22.17 0.70
CA ASP A 14 -0.92 -21.77 -0.68
C ASP A 14 -0.23 -20.46 -1.10
N GLN A 15 0.46 -19.76 -0.19
CA GLN A 15 0.92 -18.39 -0.42
C GLN A 15 1.83 -18.24 -1.65
N ASP A 16 2.80 -19.14 -1.84
CA ASP A 16 3.69 -19.09 -3.02
C ASP A 16 2.94 -19.35 -4.33
N ARG A 17 1.96 -20.25 -4.30
CA ARG A 17 1.10 -20.53 -5.45
C ARG A 17 0.23 -19.33 -5.79
N VAL A 18 -0.35 -18.68 -4.77
CA VAL A 18 -1.17 -17.46 -4.93
C VAL A 18 -0.33 -16.30 -5.43
N SER A 19 0.89 -16.13 -4.90
CA SER A 19 1.85 -15.12 -5.37
C SER A 19 2.19 -15.28 -6.85
N GLY A 20 2.54 -16.50 -7.27
CA GLY A 20 2.84 -16.79 -8.67
C GLY A 20 1.65 -16.58 -9.60
N ARG A 21 0.42 -16.85 -9.14
CA ARG A 21 -0.80 -16.57 -9.91
C ARG A 21 -1.09 -15.06 -9.97
N ALA A 22 -0.87 -14.32 -8.90
CA ALA A 22 -1.00 -12.86 -8.87
C ALA A 22 -0.03 -12.20 -9.85
N HIS A 23 1.24 -12.63 -9.87
CA HIS A 23 2.23 -12.16 -10.83
C HIS A 23 1.77 -12.39 -12.27
N ARG A 24 1.34 -13.62 -12.61
CA ARG A 24 0.83 -13.92 -13.95
C ARG A 24 -0.35 -13.05 -14.35
N TRP A 25 -1.27 -12.77 -13.42
CA TRP A 25 -2.44 -11.93 -13.69
C TRP A 25 -2.06 -10.50 -14.04
N VAL A 26 -1.14 -9.89 -13.27
CA VAL A 26 -0.72 -8.49 -13.47
C VAL A 26 0.27 -8.33 -14.62
N SER A 27 0.88 -9.42 -15.08
CA SER A 27 1.78 -9.45 -16.25
C SER A 27 1.11 -10.00 -17.51
N ASP A 28 -0.19 -10.27 -17.46
CA ASP A 28 -0.96 -10.75 -18.61
C ASP A 28 -1.07 -9.67 -19.70
N ALA A 29 -1.19 -10.08 -20.97
CA ALA A 29 -1.19 -9.15 -22.10
C ALA A 29 -2.39 -8.19 -22.09
N ASP A 30 -3.53 -8.62 -21.52
CA ASP A 30 -4.73 -7.81 -21.38
C ASP A 30 -4.77 -7.05 -20.05
N ALA A 31 -3.75 -7.19 -19.19
CA ALA A 31 -3.67 -6.48 -17.92
C ALA A 31 -3.45 -4.99 -18.12
N GLN A 32 -4.21 -4.18 -17.38
CA GLN A 32 -3.96 -2.74 -17.29
C GLN A 32 -3.26 -2.37 -15.98
N GLY A 33 -2.61 -1.22 -16.01
CA GLY A 33 -1.91 -0.64 -14.87
C GLY A 33 -0.44 -1.07 -14.77
N ARG A 34 0.39 -0.14 -14.28
CA ARG A 34 1.81 -0.35 -14.02
C ARG A 34 1.99 -1.00 -12.65
N LEU A 35 2.73 -2.09 -12.58
CA LEU A 35 3.13 -2.69 -11.30
C LEU A 35 4.13 -1.77 -10.58
N LEU A 36 3.81 -1.38 -9.34
CA LEU A 36 4.63 -0.46 -8.54
C LEU A 36 5.22 -1.11 -7.28
N GLY A 37 4.63 -2.20 -6.82
CA GLY A 37 5.12 -2.94 -5.67
C GLY A 37 4.31 -4.20 -5.41
N ALA A 38 4.97 -5.21 -4.85
CA ALA A 38 4.34 -6.44 -4.40
C ALA A 38 5.02 -6.95 -3.13
N TRP A 39 4.22 -7.37 -2.15
CA TRP A 39 4.71 -7.83 -0.86
C TRP A 39 3.93 -9.03 -0.34
N ARG A 40 4.61 -9.90 0.39
CA ARG A 40 3.99 -10.90 1.26
C ARG A 40 4.04 -10.44 2.71
N THR A 41 2.97 -10.70 3.48
CA THR A 41 2.93 -10.29 4.89
C THR A 41 3.76 -11.21 5.78
N GLU A 42 4.53 -10.61 6.69
CA GLU A 42 5.41 -11.29 7.64
C GLU A 42 5.03 -11.00 9.09
N ILE A 43 4.70 -9.75 9.42
CA ILE A 43 4.23 -9.36 10.76
C ILE A 43 2.87 -8.68 10.64
N GLY A 44 1.87 -9.22 11.33
CA GLY A 44 0.48 -8.79 11.25
C GLY A 44 -0.40 -9.97 10.88
N GLU A 45 -1.38 -9.75 10.00
CA GLU A 45 -2.17 -10.87 9.45
C GLU A 45 -1.37 -11.57 8.34
N LEU A 46 -1.06 -12.84 8.59
CA LEU A 46 -0.22 -13.67 7.73
C LEU A 46 -0.95 -14.16 6.48
N SER A 47 -0.20 -14.74 5.55
CA SER A 47 -0.72 -15.40 4.36
C SER A 47 -1.47 -14.47 3.40
N ARG A 48 -0.90 -13.28 3.21
CA ARG A 48 -1.39 -12.28 2.26
C ARG A 48 -0.34 -11.93 1.23
N VAL A 49 -0.80 -11.71 0.00
CA VAL A 49 -0.03 -11.06 -1.07
C VAL A 49 -0.70 -9.72 -1.35
N VAL A 50 0.05 -8.64 -1.25
CA VAL A 50 -0.40 -7.27 -1.48
C VAL A 50 0.27 -6.74 -2.74
N VAL A 51 -0.51 -6.21 -3.68
CA VAL A 51 -0.02 -5.70 -4.97
C VAL A 51 -0.47 -4.26 -5.14
N LEU A 52 0.49 -3.36 -5.36
CA LEU A 52 0.26 -1.95 -5.67
C LEU A 52 0.42 -1.73 -7.17
N ARG A 53 -0.60 -1.16 -7.80
CA ARG A 53 -0.60 -0.78 -9.22
C ARG A 53 -1.01 0.68 -9.41
N GLY A 54 -0.43 1.32 -10.41
CA GLY A 54 -0.79 2.66 -10.86
C GLY A 54 -1.50 2.63 -12.22
N PHE A 55 -2.49 3.48 -12.40
CA PHE A 55 -3.32 3.59 -13.61
C PHE A 55 -3.35 5.04 -14.06
N GLU A 56 -3.23 5.29 -15.37
CA GLU A 56 -3.24 6.67 -15.90
C GLU A 56 -4.64 7.26 -15.85
N THR A 57 -5.64 6.42 -16.14
CA THR A 57 -7.04 6.84 -16.28
C THR A 57 -7.98 6.02 -15.40
N MET A 58 -9.16 6.59 -15.12
CA MET A 58 -10.25 5.86 -14.45
C MET A 58 -10.76 4.70 -15.31
N ASP A 59 -10.74 4.84 -16.64
CA ASP A 59 -11.20 3.80 -17.56
C ASP A 59 -10.29 2.56 -17.51
N GLU A 60 -8.97 2.75 -17.45
CA GLU A 60 -8.00 1.66 -17.27
C GLU A 60 -8.21 0.93 -15.93
N LEU A 61 -8.35 1.70 -14.84
CA LEU A 61 -8.61 1.14 -13.51
C LEU A 61 -9.93 0.34 -13.51
N GLN A 62 -11.00 0.91 -14.06
CA GLN A 62 -12.30 0.26 -14.09
C GLN A 62 -12.30 -0.98 -15.00
N HIS A 63 -11.58 -0.93 -16.12
CA HIS A 63 -11.40 -2.07 -17.02
C HIS A 63 -10.77 -3.25 -16.28
N GLU A 64 -9.66 -3.02 -15.58
CA GLU A 64 -8.94 -4.08 -14.86
C GLU A 64 -9.78 -4.66 -13.71
N ARG A 65 -10.52 -3.81 -13.00
CA ARG A 65 -11.45 -4.25 -11.96
C ARG A 65 -12.58 -5.10 -12.53
N ASN A 66 -13.14 -4.71 -13.66
CA ASN A 66 -14.16 -5.50 -14.35
C ASN A 66 -13.58 -6.84 -14.82
N ARG A 67 -12.36 -6.85 -15.40
CA ARG A 67 -11.66 -8.07 -15.80
C ARG A 67 -11.54 -9.06 -14.64
N ALA A 68 -11.18 -8.59 -13.45
CA ALA A 68 -11.15 -9.42 -12.26
C ALA A 68 -12.55 -9.87 -11.82
N LEU A 69 -13.53 -8.96 -11.72
CA LEU A 69 -14.87 -9.29 -11.23
C LEU A 69 -15.68 -10.22 -12.15
N SER A 70 -15.46 -10.17 -13.47
CA SER A 70 -16.16 -11.00 -14.45
C SER A 70 -15.42 -12.30 -14.78
N ALA A 71 -14.18 -12.47 -14.32
CA ALA A 71 -13.43 -13.69 -14.57
C ALA A 71 -14.05 -14.87 -13.81
N GLU A 72 -14.09 -16.04 -14.45
CA GLU A 72 -14.46 -17.29 -13.78
C GLU A 72 -13.50 -17.62 -12.63
N GLN A 73 -12.21 -17.28 -12.80
CA GLN A 73 -11.15 -17.48 -11.83
C GLN A 73 -10.29 -16.20 -11.72
N PRO A 74 -10.73 -15.17 -10.97
CA PRO A 74 -9.96 -13.95 -10.78
C PRO A 74 -8.57 -14.28 -10.22
N PHE A 75 -7.52 -13.68 -10.77
CA PHE A 75 -6.13 -14.00 -10.40
C PHE A 75 -5.80 -15.50 -10.49
N GLY A 76 -6.50 -16.25 -11.36
CA GLY A 76 -6.40 -17.70 -11.45
C GLY A 76 -6.80 -18.43 -10.17
N ILE A 77 -7.60 -17.84 -9.28
CA ILE A 77 -7.98 -18.49 -8.03
C ILE A 77 -9.01 -19.59 -8.30
N GLU A 78 -8.66 -20.83 -7.94
CA GLU A 78 -9.54 -22.00 -8.05
C GLU A 78 -10.23 -22.35 -6.71
N SER A 79 -9.69 -21.86 -5.59
CA SER A 79 -10.15 -22.21 -4.24
C SER A 79 -10.98 -21.09 -3.64
N ALA A 80 -12.18 -21.42 -3.16
CA ALA A 80 -13.05 -20.51 -2.41
C ALA A 80 -12.44 -20.02 -1.08
N SER A 81 -11.34 -20.62 -0.63
CA SER A 81 -10.61 -20.19 0.57
C SER A 81 -9.70 -18.98 0.34
N VAL A 82 -9.48 -18.57 -0.92
CA VAL A 82 -8.73 -17.35 -1.22
C VAL A 82 -9.70 -16.19 -1.37
N ARG A 83 -9.43 -15.10 -0.65
CA ARG A 83 -10.20 -13.86 -0.69
C ARG A 83 -9.41 -12.79 -1.44
N VAL A 84 -10.09 -12.04 -2.30
CA VAL A 84 -9.52 -10.90 -3.01
C VAL A 84 -10.22 -9.63 -2.54
N SER A 85 -9.43 -8.62 -2.20
CA SER A 85 -9.87 -7.24 -1.99
C SER A 85 -9.15 -6.35 -3.00
N MET A 86 -9.87 -5.41 -3.61
CA MET A 86 -9.32 -4.42 -4.53
C MET A 86 -9.80 -3.03 -4.12
N GLU A 87 -8.89 -2.19 -3.67
CA GLU A 87 -9.20 -0.87 -3.11
C GLU A 87 -8.58 0.23 -3.97
N SER A 88 -9.37 1.26 -4.29
CA SER A 88 -8.96 2.35 -5.18
C SER A 88 -8.52 3.57 -4.38
N TYR A 89 -7.49 4.25 -4.86
CA TYR A 89 -6.81 5.32 -4.15
C TYR A 89 -6.39 6.46 -5.08
N ALA A 90 -6.23 7.63 -4.49
CA ALA A 90 -5.48 8.74 -5.06
C ALA A 90 -4.31 9.10 -4.13
N LEU A 91 -3.19 9.53 -4.72
CA LEU A 91 -2.01 9.96 -3.99
C LEU A 91 -2.26 11.30 -3.29
N PHE A 92 -1.57 11.55 -2.18
CA PHE A 92 -1.56 12.89 -1.59
C PHE A 92 -1.03 13.92 -2.62
N PRO A 93 -1.73 15.04 -2.86
CA PRO A 93 -1.46 15.89 -4.04
C PRO A 93 -0.08 16.53 -4.13
N PHE A 94 0.66 16.61 -3.02
CA PHE A 94 1.97 17.25 -2.93
C PHE A 94 3.13 16.24 -2.99
N LEU A 95 2.85 14.94 -2.99
CA LEU A 95 3.88 13.90 -3.12
C LEU A 95 4.23 13.69 -4.60
N PRO A 96 5.48 13.33 -4.91
CA PRO A 96 5.85 12.92 -6.26
C PRO A 96 5.15 11.61 -6.64
N ASP A 97 5.03 11.35 -7.94
CA ASP A 97 4.52 10.08 -8.44
C ASP A 97 5.31 8.89 -7.87
N ILE A 98 4.61 7.77 -7.66
CA ILE A 98 5.20 6.57 -7.07
C ILE A 98 6.10 5.91 -8.12
N GLU A 99 7.40 5.94 -7.88
CA GLU A 99 8.39 5.23 -8.68
C GLU A 99 8.99 4.05 -7.90
N PRO A 100 9.06 2.84 -8.48
CA PRO A 100 9.67 1.70 -7.81
C PRO A 100 11.13 1.98 -7.45
N ALA A 101 11.47 1.79 -6.18
CA ALA A 101 12.82 1.94 -5.67
C ALA A 101 13.09 0.91 -4.56
N VAL A 102 14.30 0.36 -4.56
CA VAL A 102 14.76 -0.56 -3.50
C VAL A 102 15.12 0.27 -2.27
N LEU A 103 14.26 0.24 -1.25
CA LEU A 103 14.47 0.94 0.03
C LEU A 103 14.92 0.01 1.17
N GLY A 104 15.00 -1.30 0.90
CA GLY A 104 15.37 -2.33 1.86
C GLY A 104 14.42 -3.53 1.82
N GLU A 105 14.59 -4.44 2.79
CA GLU A 105 13.86 -5.71 2.85
C GLU A 105 12.51 -5.62 3.56
N PHE A 106 12.32 -4.60 4.40
CA PHE A 106 11.14 -4.49 5.26
C PHE A 106 10.26 -3.32 4.84
N TYR A 107 9.01 -3.63 4.47
CA TYR A 107 8.02 -2.62 4.13
C TYR A 107 6.89 -2.56 5.16
N GLU A 108 6.66 -1.39 5.75
CA GLU A 108 5.57 -1.15 6.69
C GLU A 108 4.36 -0.57 5.94
N ILE A 109 3.29 -1.37 5.79
CA ILE A 109 2.02 -0.97 5.20
C ILE A 109 1.07 -0.56 6.33
N ARG A 110 0.65 0.70 6.34
CA ARG A 110 -0.22 1.27 7.38
C ARG A 110 -1.51 1.75 6.77
N CYS A 111 -2.64 1.38 7.38
CA CYS A 111 -3.96 1.81 6.95
C CYS A 111 -4.69 2.46 8.12
N TYR A 112 -5.07 3.73 7.97
CA TYR A 112 -5.69 4.57 8.99
C TYR A 112 -7.07 4.98 8.55
N TRP A 113 -8.07 4.45 9.25
CA TRP A 113 -9.45 4.89 9.12
C TRP A 113 -9.60 6.21 9.86
N LEU A 114 -10.11 7.21 9.13
CA LEU A 114 -10.22 8.57 9.59
C LEU A 114 -11.67 8.89 9.98
N LYS A 115 -11.83 9.87 10.86
CA LYS A 115 -13.14 10.48 11.15
C LYS A 115 -13.76 11.05 9.88
N ALA A 116 -15.09 11.18 9.85
CA ALA A 116 -15.78 11.90 8.79
C ALA A 116 -15.21 13.33 8.65
N GLY A 117 -14.84 13.72 7.42
CA GLY A 117 -14.16 14.98 7.15
C GLY A 117 -12.67 15.01 7.49
N GLY A 118 -12.09 13.90 7.96
CA GLY A 118 -10.69 13.83 8.41
C GLY A 118 -9.65 13.79 7.28
N VAL A 119 -10.01 13.43 6.05
CA VAL A 119 -9.04 13.29 4.93
C VAL A 119 -8.32 14.60 4.64
N ALA A 120 -9.05 15.70 4.41
CA ALA A 120 -8.47 17.00 4.10
C ALA A 120 -7.51 17.53 5.19
N PRO A 121 -7.88 17.59 6.48
CA PRO A 121 -6.94 18.04 7.52
C PRO A 121 -5.76 17.09 7.69
N THR A 122 -5.92 15.77 7.48
CA THR A 122 -4.79 14.84 7.45
C THR A 122 -3.82 15.16 6.31
N ILE A 123 -4.30 15.40 5.09
CA ILE A 123 -3.45 15.79 3.95
C ILE A 123 -2.66 17.05 4.28
N SER A 124 -3.34 18.11 4.76
CA SER A 124 -2.66 19.36 5.13
C SER A 124 -1.66 19.20 6.27
N ALA A 125 -1.94 18.33 7.25
CA ALA A 125 -0.99 18.03 8.32
C ALA A 125 0.28 17.35 7.78
N TRP A 126 0.12 16.35 6.91
CA TRP A 126 1.23 15.66 6.28
C TRP A 126 2.07 16.58 5.39
N GLU A 127 1.44 17.44 4.60
CA GLU A 127 2.13 18.40 3.72
C GLU A 127 3.13 19.27 4.50
N ARG A 128 2.72 19.77 5.67
CA ARG A 128 3.58 20.56 6.55
C ARG A 128 4.71 19.76 7.20
N ALA A 129 4.52 18.45 7.40
CA ALA A 129 5.45 17.61 8.14
C ALA A 129 6.49 16.89 7.27
N VAL A 130 6.15 16.60 6.00
CA VAL A 130 7.00 15.77 5.13
C VAL A 130 8.37 16.39 4.87
N GLY A 131 8.43 17.69 4.57
CA GLY A 131 9.68 18.41 4.35
C GLY A 131 10.57 18.49 5.60
N PRO A 132 10.05 18.99 6.75
CA PRO A 132 10.83 19.05 7.98
C PRO A 132 11.35 17.70 8.49
N ALA A 133 10.59 16.62 8.27
CA ALA A 133 10.96 15.26 8.68
C ALA A 133 11.70 14.47 7.57
N GLN A 134 12.41 15.14 6.66
CA GLN A 134 13.00 14.54 5.44
C GLN A 134 13.83 13.28 5.70
N ALA A 135 14.61 13.23 6.78
CA ALA A 135 15.42 12.05 7.13
C ALA A 135 14.58 10.81 7.48
N TYR A 136 13.32 10.97 7.88
CA TYR A 136 12.36 9.88 8.05
C TYR A 136 11.52 9.67 6.79
N THR A 137 11.06 10.76 6.16
CA THR A 137 10.16 10.70 5.00
C THR A 137 10.85 10.30 3.70
N SER A 138 12.19 10.27 3.66
CA SER A 138 12.93 9.60 2.59
C SER A 138 12.66 8.08 2.49
N HIS A 139 12.09 7.49 3.54
CA HIS A 139 11.65 6.08 3.57
C HIS A 139 10.20 5.90 3.12
N LEU A 140 9.46 6.98 2.84
CA LEU A 140 8.07 6.91 2.41
C LEU A 140 8.00 6.51 0.94
N VAL A 141 7.40 5.35 0.65
CA VAL A 141 7.07 4.93 -0.72
C VAL A 141 5.89 5.73 -1.24
N CYS A 142 4.82 5.81 -0.44
CA CYS A 142 3.62 6.57 -0.80
C CYS A 142 2.75 6.86 0.42
N ASN A 143 1.86 7.85 0.27
CA ASN A 143 0.70 8.03 1.14
C ASN A 143 -0.51 8.42 0.28
N MET A 144 -1.54 7.58 0.34
CA MET A 144 -2.71 7.66 -0.53
C MET A 144 -3.98 7.74 0.31
N TYR A 145 -5.04 8.35 -0.21
CA TYR A 145 -6.38 8.33 0.40
C TYR A 145 -7.35 7.51 -0.47
N ALA A 146 -8.23 6.76 0.18
CA ALA A 146 -9.16 5.88 -0.52
C ALA A 146 -10.24 6.67 -1.26
N LEU A 147 -10.61 6.18 -2.44
CA LEU A 147 -11.69 6.70 -3.29
C LEU A 147 -13.00 5.91 -3.13
N ASP A 148 -12.94 4.76 -2.48
CA ASP A 148 -14.06 3.87 -2.20
C ASP A 148 -14.12 3.49 -0.71
N GLY A 149 -15.30 3.08 -0.24
CA GLY A 149 -15.50 2.63 1.14
C GLY A 149 -15.32 3.75 2.20
N PRO A 150 -15.08 3.37 3.47
CA PRO A 150 -14.86 4.33 4.55
C PRO A 150 -13.60 5.19 4.35
N PRO A 151 -13.60 6.46 4.79
CA PRO A 151 -12.47 7.36 4.63
C PRO A 151 -11.24 6.79 5.34
N ARG A 152 -10.18 6.55 4.58
CA ARG A 152 -8.92 6.02 5.11
C ARG A 152 -7.73 6.53 4.29
N ILE A 153 -6.58 6.57 4.92
CA ILE A 153 -5.30 6.72 4.23
C ILE A 153 -4.51 5.42 4.34
N THR A 154 -3.83 5.06 3.26
CA THR A 154 -2.90 3.94 3.23
C THR A 154 -1.53 4.44 2.81
N HIS A 155 -0.53 4.16 3.63
CA HIS A 155 0.82 4.65 3.40
C HIS A 155 1.85 3.55 3.66
N ILE A 156 2.85 3.51 2.79
CA ILE A 156 3.82 2.43 2.71
C ILE A 156 5.21 3.03 2.91
N TRP A 157 6.02 2.38 3.73
CA TRP A 157 7.40 2.79 4.02
C TRP A 157 8.35 1.63 3.78
N GLY A 158 9.56 1.90 3.29
CA GLY A 158 10.62 0.91 3.13
C GLY A 158 11.81 1.16 4.05
N PHE A 159 12.33 0.11 4.66
CA PHE A 159 13.45 0.17 5.59
C PHE A 159 14.43 -0.97 5.35
N SER A 160 15.71 -0.71 5.60
CA SER A 160 16.75 -1.73 5.57
C SER A 160 16.61 -2.72 6.74
N SER A 161 16.11 -2.25 7.89
CA SER A 161 15.84 -3.09 9.06
C SER A 161 14.72 -2.52 9.95
N LEU A 162 14.16 -3.36 10.82
CA LEU A 162 13.18 -2.92 11.81
C LEU A 162 13.82 -2.02 12.89
N GLU A 163 15.10 -2.21 13.19
CA GLU A 163 15.88 -1.35 14.09
C GLU A 163 16.04 0.07 13.51
N GLU A 164 16.37 0.19 12.22
CA GLU A 164 16.41 1.47 11.51
C GLU A 164 15.06 2.19 11.63
N ARG A 165 13.99 1.48 11.28
CA ARG A 165 12.61 1.96 11.40
C ARG A 165 12.32 2.48 12.81
N MET A 166 12.69 1.72 13.85
CA MET A 166 12.45 2.10 15.25
C MET A 166 13.28 3.31 15.67
N ALA A 167 14.56 3.34 15.30
CA ALA A 167 15.48 4.42 15.64
C ALA A 167 15.06 5.75 15.01
N LEU A 168 14.72 5.74 13.71
CA LEU A 168 14.24 6.92 12.99
C LEU A 168 12.96 7.46 13.62
N ARG A 169 11.97 6.60 13.85
CA ARG A 169 10.69 7.01 14.43
C ARG A 169 10.86 7.59 15.83
N LYS A 170 11.68 6.97 16.69
CA LYS A 170 11.97 7.45 18.04
C LYS A 170 12.62 8.84 18.02
N ARG A 171 13.59 9.05 17.13
CA ARG A 171 14.31 10.32 16.98
C ARG A 171 13.37 11.45 16.57
N HIS A 172 12.63 11.27 15.47
CA HIS A 172 11.75 12.31 14.94
C HIS A 172 10.58 12.62 15.87
N TYR A 173 10.18 11.65 16.71
CA TYR A 173 9.23 11.89 17.79
C TYR A 173 9.81 12.79 18.90
N ALA A 174 11.03 12.49 19.35
CA ALA A 174 11.71 13.29 20.37
C ALA A 174 11.98 14.73 19.89
N GLU A 175 12.22 14.91 18.59
CA GLU A 175 12.44 16.22 17.95
C GLU A 175 11.13 16.97 17.64
N GLY A 176 9.97 16.36 17.84
CA GLY A 176 8.67 16.97 17.52
C GLY A 176 8.40 17.13 16.02
N LEU A 177 9.20 16.50 15.17
CA LEU A 177 9.04 16.52 13.71
C LEU A 177 7.99 15.51 13.22
N TRP A 178 7.74 14.46 14.00
CA TRP A 178 6.77 13.42 13.66
C TRP A 178 6.04 12.88 14.90
N PRO A 179 4.74 12.54 14.86
CA PRO A 179 3.80 12.57 13.72
C PRO A 179 3.38 13.98 13.29
N PRO A 180 2.71 14.10 12.12
CA PRO A 180 2.18 15.38 11.66
C PRO A 180 1.20 15.99 12.67
N ALA A 181 1.43 17.23 13.10
CA ALA A 181 0.55 17.91 14.05
C ALA A 181 -0.88 18.04 13.49
N GLY A 182 -1.88 17.57 14.27
CA GLY A 182 -3.28 17.53 13.86
C GLY A 182 -3.67 16.28 13.05
N GLY A 183 -2.70 15.45 12.64
CA GLY A 183 -2.92 14.21 11.91
C GLY A 183 -3.49 13.09 12.79
N PRO A 184 -2.81 12.69 13.88
CA PRO A 184 -3.29 11.63 14.78
C PRO A 184 -4.70 11.84 15.32
N GLU A 185 -5.11 13.08 15.55
CA GLU A 185 -6.43 13.47 16.05
C GLU A 185 -7.56 13.11 15.08
N GLN A 186 -7.25 12.90 13.79
CA GLN A 186 -8.22 12.46 12.78
C GLN A 186 -8.39 10.95 12.72
N ILE A 187 -7.51 10.17 13.36
CA ILE A 187 -7.48 8.71 13.24
C ILE A 187 -8.48 8.09 14.21
N GLU A 188 -9.40 7.29 13.70
CA GLU A 188 -10.33 6.47 14.49
C GLU A 188 -9.74 5.09 14.78
N ARG A 189 -9.17 4.45 13.74
CA ARG A 189 -8.56 3.12 13.84
C ARG A 189 -7.35 3.05 12.93
N ALA A 190 -6.31 2.34 13.38
CA ALA A 190 -5.08 2.17 12.64
C ALA A 190 -4.62 0.72 12.63
N THR A 191 -4.09 0.26 11.50
CA THR A 191 -3.30 -0.98 11.42
C THR A 191 -1.89 -0.68 10.93
N SER A 192 -0.96 -1.58 11.26
CA SER A 192 0.39 -1.62 10.71
C SER A 192 0.75 -3.08 10.46
N THR A 193 1.31 -3.37 9.29
CA THR A 193 1.72 -4.70 8.86
C THR A 193 3.09 -4.60 8.20
N ILE A 194 3.99 -5.50 8.56
CA ILE A 194 5.28 -5.63 7.88
C ILE A 194 5.12 -6.66 6.77
N GLY A 195 5.54 -6.29 5.58
CA GLY A 195 5.69 -7.19 4.45
C GLY A 195 7.12 -7.23 3.94
N LEU A 196 7.45 -8.34 3.30
CA LEU A 196 8.68 -8.55 2.54
C LEU A 196 8.35 -8.44 1.06
N PRO A 197 9.20 -7.80 0.23
CA PRO A 197 8.95 -7.71 -1.19
C PRO A 197 8.89 -9.12 -1.80
N GLU A 198 7.94 -9.34 -2.70
CA GLU A 198 7.94 -10.57 -3.51
C GLU A 198 9.14 -10.59 -4.46
N ALA A 199 9.63 -11.77 -4.84
CA ALA A 199 10.78 -11.89 -5.75
C ALA A 199 10.55 -11.27 -7.14
N TRP A 200 9.27 -11.07 -7.53
CA TRP A 200 8.85 -10.41 -8.77
C TRP A 200 8.42 -8.95 -8.55
N SER A 201 8.53 -8.45 -7.32
CA SER A 201 8.27 -7.06 -6.99
C SER A 201 9.33 -6.17 -7.68
N PRO A 202 8.96 -5.02 -8.27
CA PRO A 202 9.94 -4.07 -8.81
C PRO A 202 10.76 -3.36 -7.73
N LEU A 203 10.57 -3.75 -6.46
CA LEU A 203 11.23 -3.22 -5.27
C LEU A 203 12.29 -4.19 -4.69
N HIS A 204 12.45 -5.36 -5.31
CA HIS A 204 13.46 -6.38 -4.99
C HIS A 204 14.72 -6.21 -5.83
#